data_AF-A0A7Z9BJG5-F1
#
_entry.id   AF-A0A7Z9BJG5-F1
#
_cell.length_a   1.000
_cell.length_b   1.000
_cell.length_c   1.000
_cell.angle_alpha   90.00
_cell.angle_beta   90.00
_cell.angle_gamma   90.00
#
_symmetry.space_group_name_H-M   'P 1'
#
loop_
_entity.id
_entity.type
_entity.pdbx_description
1 polymer ?
#
loop_
_entity_poly.entity_id
_entity_poly.type
_entity_poly.pdbx_seq_one_letter_code
_entity_poly.pdbx_strand_id
1 'polypeptide(L)'
;MKFFIFKTGIASIILMIISSLASAQSNPLSPQILPPGVYYAQGTMYNNSRREIARQNQRICIKIVDGPPNPYKGVESITISSVSVQGGKFYIDATGRELVLENQQGTAFSGDIRGIWEYSNNSSDRRSQAIQDQKMAECIKAQGQYLQKMEGLSLSGIDFPSH
;
A
#
# COMPACT_ATOMS: atom_id res chain seq x y z
N MET A 1 73.51 -51.39 1.00
CA MET A 1 72.79 -51.67 2.27
C MET A 1 71.40 -51.05 2.14
N LYS A 2 70.40 -51.84 1.75
CA LYS A 2 69.35 -52.40 2.61
C LYS A 2 68.64 -51.36 3.48
N PHE A 3 67.45 -51.00 2.99
CA PHE A 3 66.37 -50.28 3.68
C PHE A 3 66.07 -50.87 5.06
N PHE A 4 65.75 -50.01 6.03
CA PHE A 4 64.77 -50.32 7.06
C PHE A 4 63.94 -49.07 7.37
N ILE A 5 62.64 -49.24 7.17
CA ILE A 5 61.55 -48.32 7.50
C ILE A 5 61.19 -48.57 8.96
N PHE A 6 61.03 -47.52 9.76
CA PHE A 6 60.17 -47.57 10.94
C PHE A 6 59.14 -46.45 10.89
N LYS A 7 57.88 -46.89 10.94
CA LYS A 7 56.66 -46.11 11.06
C LYS A 7 56.62 -45.41 12.43
N THR A 8 56.27 -44.14 12.44
CA THR A 8 55.43 -43.57 13.50
C THR A 8 54.47 -42.57 12.87
N GLY A 9 53.19 -42.93 12.91
CA GLY A 9 52.11 -42.08 12.43
C GLY A 9 51.79 -40.99 13.43
N ILE A 10 51.58 -39.78 12.92
CA ILE A 10 50.77 -38.77 13.59
C ILE A 10 49.85 -38.20 12.50
N ALA A 11 48.65 -38.75 12.41
CA ALA A 11 47.58 -38.17 11.63
C ALA A 11 47.18 -36.85 12.31
N SER A 12 47.69 -35.73 11.81
CA SER A 12 47.19 -34.41 12.22
C SER A 12 45.84 -34.18 11.55
N ILE A 13 44.78 -34.46 12.29
CA ILE A 13 43.43 -34.03 11.97
C ILE A 13 43.40 -32.52 12.23
N ILE A 14 43.50 -31.71 11.16
CA ILE A 14 43.17 -30.29 11.23
C ILE A 14 41.65 -30.23 11.30
N LEU A 15 41.15 -30.01 12.52
CA LEU A 15 39.75 -29.69 12.77
C LEU A 15 39.46 -28.33 12.14
N MET A 16 38.92 -28.31 10.91
CA MET A 16 38.30 -27.12 10.37
C MET A 16 37.02 -26.88 11.16
N ILE A 17 37.11 -26.02 12.17
CA ILE A 17 35.95 -25.44 12.83
C ILE A 17 35.28 -24.56 11.77
N ILE A 18 34.35 -25.16 11.02
CA ILE A 18 33.39 -24.43 10.21
C ILE A 18 32.53 -23.69 11.23
N SER A 19 32.95 -22.47 11.56
CA SER A 19 32.16 -21.53 12.31
C SER A 19 30.85 -21.42 11.54
N SER A 20 29.79 -21.97 12.12
CA SER A 20 28.45 -21.87 11.56
C SER A 20 28.16 -20.38 11.50
N LEU A 21 28.33 -19.77 10.32
CA LEU A 21 27.66 -18.54 9.99
C LEU A 21 26.19 -18.90 10.13
N ALA A 22 25.63 -18.58 11.30
CA ALA A 22 24.22 -18.51 11.49
C ALA A 22 23.76 -17.49 10.46
N SER A 23 23.29 -17.99 9.32
CA SER A 23 22.42 -17.24 8.44
C SER A 23 21.30 -16.78 9.35
N ALA A 24 21.35 -15.51 9.74
CA ALA A 24 20.17 -14.81 10.19
C ALA A 24 19.23 -14.89 8.99
N GLN A 25 18.43 -15.95 8.95
CA GLN A 25 17.30 -16.05 8.08
C GLN A 25 16.37 -14.96 8.59
N SER A 26 16.59 -13.74 8.09
CA SER A 26 15.57 -12.72 8.12
C SER A 26 14.39 -13.41 7.46
N ASN A 27 13.41 -13.84 8.24
CA ASN A 27 12.09 -14.06 7.70
C ASN A 27 11.84 -12.81 6.85
N PRO A 28 11.68 -12.92 5.52
CA PRO A 28 11.24 -11.78 4.78
C PRO A 28 9.90 -11.45 5.43
N LEU A 29 9.87 -10.37 6.23
CA LEU A 29 8.64 -9.70 6.57
C LEU A 29 7.97 -9.53 5.22
N SER A 30 6.90 -10.29 5.00
CA SER A 30 6.09 -10.13 3.81
C SER A 30 5.93 -8.62 3.66
N PRO A 31 6.36 -8.02 2.54
CA PRO A 31 6.31 -6.57 2.40
C PRO A 31 4.90 -6.16 2.83
N GLN A 32 4.76 -5.19 3.73
CA GLN A 32 3.44 -4.71 4.06
C GLN A 32 2.86 -4.16 2.74
N ILE A 33 1.84 -4.82 2.19
CA ILE A 33 1.32 -4.48 0.86
C ILE A 33 -0.02 -3.81 1.06
N LEU A 34 -0.21 -2.64 0.44
CA LEU A 34 -1.55 -2.12 0.16
C LEU A 34 -2.07 -2.83 -1.10
N PRO A 35 -2.99 -3.81 -0.99
CA PRO A 35 -3.50 -4.52 -2.17
C PRO A 35 -4.23 -3.54 -3.11
N PRO A 36 -4.07 -3.67 -4.44
CA PRO A 36 -4.88 -2.94 -5.39
C PRO A 36 -6.36 -3.29 -5.24
N GLY A 37 -7.23 -2.28 -5.33
CA GLY A 37 -8.66 -2.47 -5.17
C GLY A 37 -9.35 -1.28 -4.51
N VAL A 38 -10.65 -1.45 -4.24
CA VAL A 38 -11.49 -0.42 -3.60
C VAL A 38 -11.59 -0.68 -2.10
N TYR A 39 -11.56 0.41 -1.35
CA TYR A 39 -11.72 0.46 0.08
C TYR A 39 -12.84 1.42 0.45
N TYR A 40 -13.69 1.03 1.40
CA TYR A 40 -14.76 1.87 1.92
C TYR A 40 -14.53 2.19 3.39
N ALA A 41 -14.94 3.39 3.79
CA ALA A 41 -14.92 3.74 5.20
C ALA A 41 -15.96 2.89 5.94
N GLN A 42 -15.62 2.45 7.14
CA GLN A 42 -16.63 1.89 8.03
C GLN A 42 -17.69 2.95 8.39
N GLY A 43 -18.97 2.54 8.37
CA GLY A 43 -20.10 3.37 8.77
C GLY A 43 -20.91 4.00 7.63
N THR A 44 -22.17 4.33 7.91
CA THR A 44 -23.16 4.79 6.91
C THR A 44 -23.15 6.29 6.63
N MET A 45 -22.26 7.05 7.27
CA MET A 45 -22.11 8.49 7.04
C MET A 45 -21.21 8.79 5.84
N TYR A 46 -20.24 7.91 5.56
CA TYR A 46 -19.18 8.13 4.56
C TYR A 46 -19.19 7.10 3.43
N ASN A 47 -20.30 6.40 3.24
CA ASN A 47 -20.59 5.48 2.13
C ASN A 47 -20.56 6.15 0.74
N ASN A 48 -20.65 7.49 0.67
CA ASN A 48 -20.35 8.27 -0.54
C ASN A 48 -18.85 8.47 -0.79
N SER A 49 -18.00 8.06 0.14
CA SER A 49 -16.54 8.19 0.05
C SER A 49 -15.90 6.82 -0.10
N ARG A 50 -14.75 6.78 -0.79
CA ARG A 50 -13.98 5.55 -1.02
C ARG A 50 -12.53 5.89 -1.28
N ARG A 51 -11.68 4.88 -1.16
CA ARG A 51 -10.29 4.92 -1.64
C ARG A 51 -10.09 3.82 -2.65
N GLU A 52 -9.32 4.07 -3.68
CA GLU A 52 -8.94 3.04 -4.63
C GLU A 52 -7.43 3.03 -4.78
N ILE A 53 -6.82 1.86 -4.55
CA ILE A 53 -5.40 1.65 -4.68
C ILE A 53 -5.14 0.98 -6.01
N ALA A 54 -4.14 1.49 -6.73
CA ALA A 54 -3.56 0.78 -7.85
C ALA A 54 -2.04 0.67 -7.68
N ARG A 55 -1.47 -0.41 -8.22
CA ARG A 55 -0.05 -0.71 -8.07
C ARG A 55 0.50 -1.32 -9.35
N GLN A 56 1.71 -0.90 -9.71
CA GLN A 56 2.55 -1.61 -10.67
C GLN A 56 3.99 -1.57 -10.16
N ASN A 57 4.62 -2.75 -10.04
CA ASN A 57 5.95 -2.88 -9.44
C ASN A 57 5.99 -2.28 -8.02
N GLN A 58 6.83 -1.28 -7.79
CA GLN A 58 6.97 -0.55 -6.52
C GLN A 58 6.15 0.75 -6.49
N ARG A 59 5.51 1.13 -7.60
CA ARG A 59 4.70 2.34 -7.69
C ARG A 59 3.31 2.06 -7.14
N ILE A 60 2.90 2.83 -6.13
CA ILE A 60 1.57 2.80 -5.53
C ILE A 60 0.89 4.13 -5.82
N CYS A 61 -0.36 4.07 -6.25
CA CYS A 61 -1.22 5.22 -6.47
C CYS A 61 -2.52 5.04 -5.69
N ILE A 62 -3.02 6.14 -5.14
CA ILE A 62 -4.30 6.20 -4.43
C ILE A 62 -5.21 7.21 -5.10
N LYS A 63 -6.44 6.80 -5.36
CA LYS A 63 -7.56 7.67 -5.68
C LYS A 63 -8.39 7.87 -4.41
N ILE A 64 -8.42 9.10 -3.93
CA ILE A 64 -9.19 9.57 -2.79
C ILE A 64 -10.47 10.16 -3.34
N VAL A 65 -11.61 9.52 -3.08
CA VAL A 65 -12.92 10.04 -3.46
C VAL A 65 -13.67 10.42 -2.19
N ASP A 66 -13.87 11.72 -2.02
CA ASP A 66 -14.57 12.32 -0.90
C ASP A 66 -15.92 12.84 -1.36
N GLY A 67 -16.97 12.04 -1.14
CA GLY A 67 -18.34 12.47 -1.35
C GLY A 67 -18.92 13.25 -0.16
N PRO A 68 -20.07 13.93 -0.36
CA PRO A 68 -20.85 14.52 0.73
C PRO A 68 -21.25 13.45 1.74
N PRO A 69 -21.28 13.75 3.06
CA PRO A 69 -21.84 12.85 4.06
C PRO A 69 -23.27 12.46 3.70
N ASN A 70 -23.62 11.18 3.86
CA ASN A 70 -24.98 10.70 3.66
C ASN A 70 -25.92 11.26 4.75
N PRO A 71 -27.16 11.69 4.43
CA PRO A 71 -27.86 11.61 3.14
C PRO A 71 -27.82 12.89 2.29
N TYR A 72 -26.81 13.74 2.45
CA TYR A 72 -26.77 15.04 1.79
C TYR A 72 -26.37 14.96 0.32
N LYS A 73 -26.98 15.81 -0.50
CA LYS A 73 -26.60 15.99 -1.91
C LYS A 73 -25.28 16.77 -2.03
N GLY A 74 -24.56 16.59 -3.13
CA GLY A 74 -23.30 17.30 -3.38
C GLY A 74 -22.47 16.64 -4.47
N VAL A 75 -21.27 17.16 -4.71
CA VAL A 75 -20.35 16.65 -5.73
C VAL A 75 -19.17 15.95 -5.05
N GLU A 76 -18.76 14.80 -5.59
CA GLU A 76 -17.53 14.13 -5.14
C GLU A 76 -16.30 14.99 -5.43
N SER A 77 -15.41 15.14 -4.44
CA SER A 77 -14.05 15.65 -4.65
C SER A 77 -13.09 14.49 -4.81
N ILE A 78 -12.33 14.49 -5.90
CA ILE A 78 -11.40 13.42 -6.24
C ILE A 78 -9.96 13.93 -6.23
N THR A 79 -9.09 13.23 -5.52
CA THR A 79 -7.64 13.43 -5.58
C THR A 79 -6.96 12.13 -5.94
N ILE A 80 -6.18 12.12 -7.02
CA ILE A 80 -5.32 11.00 -7.40
C ILE A 80 -3.89 11.37 -7.07
N SER A 81 -3.24 10.56 -6.25
CA SER A 81 -1.90 10.81 -5.74
C SER A 81 -1.03 9.56 -5.87
N SER A 82 0.27 9.76 -6.08
CA SER A 82 1.24 8.72 -5.72
C SER A 82 1.32 8.56 -4.20
N VAL A 83 1.73 7.37 -3.79
CA VAL A 83 2.05 7.04 -2.40
C VAL A 83 3.55 6.76 -2.31
N SER A 84 4.26 7.56 -1.52
CA SER A 84 5.68 7.37 -1.23
C SER A 84 5.87 6.39 -0.09
N VAL A 85 6.96 5.62 -0.15
CA VAL A 85 7.39 4.74 0.95
C VAL A 85 8.65 5.31 1.58
N GLN A 86 8.58 5.68 2.86
CA GLN A 86 9.69 6.26 3.60
C GLN A 86 9.81 5.55 4.95
N GLY A 87 10.96 4.96 5.25
CA GLY A 87 11.17 4.24 6.52
C GLY A 87 10.17 3.10 6.78
N GLY A 88 9.67 2.44 5.72
CA GLY A 88 8.66 1.38 5.80
C GLY A 88 7.21 1.87 5.96
N LYS A 89 6.98 3.19 5.98
CA LYS A 89 5.66 3.81 6.10
C LYS A 89 5.19 4.37 4.77
N PHE A 90 3.88 4.43 4.58
CA PHE A 90 3.23 4.91 3.36
C PHE A 90 2.76 6.35 3.55
N TYR A 91 3.04 7.24 2.62
CA TYR A 91 2.63 8.64 2.67
C TYR A 91 1.91 9.04 1.38
N ILE A 92 0.73 9.63 1.51
CA ILE A 92 0.02 10.21 0.37
C ILE A 92 0.73 11.50 -0.02
N ASP A 93 1.38 11.53 -1.20
CA ASP A 93 2.17 12.70 -1.62
C ASP A 93 1.34 13.99 -1.69
N ALA A 94 0.06 13.90 -2.08
CA ALA A 94 -0.85 15.04 -2.18
C ALA A 94 -1.13 15.74 -0.85
N THR A 95 -1.04 15.03 0.28
CA THR A 95 -1.45 15.53 1.60
C THR A 95 -0.35 15.44 2.65
N GLY A 96 0.73 14.71 2.37
CA GLY A 96 1.78 14.37 3.32
C GLY A 96 1.33 13.44 4.45
N ARG A 97 0.09 12.91 4.39
CA ARG A 97 -0.47 12.08 5.46
C ARG A 97 0.02 10.64 5.36
N GLU A 98 0.36 10.08 6.52
CA GLU A 98 0.70 8.66 6.64
C GLU A 98 -0.55 7.81 6.45
N LEU A 99 -0.46 6.76 5.63
CA LEU A 99 -1.42 5.66 5.62
C LEU A 99 -0.94 4.63 6.66
N VAL A 100 -1.69 4.52 7.75
CA VAL A 100 -1.39 3.58 8.83
C VAL A 100 -2.12 2.28 8.54
N LEU A 101 -1.38 1.21 8.32
CA LEU A 101 -1.98 -0.11 8.07
C LEU A 101 -2.46 -0.71 9.38
N GLU A 102 -3.76 -0.99 9.46
CA GLU A 102 -4.42 -1.51 10.66
C GLU A 102 -4.25 -3.04 10.79
N ASN A 103 -3.84 -3.70 9.71
CA ASN A 103 -3.49 -5.12 9.71
C ASN A 103 -2.26 -5.40 8.83
N GLN A 104 -1.65 -6.57 9.04
CA GLN A 104 -0.43 -6.96 8.33
C GLN A 104 -0.67 -7.20 6.83
N GLN A 105 -1.91 -7.54 6.45
CA GLN A 105 -2.31 -7.80 5.07
C GLN A 105 -2.59 -6.51 4.27
N GLY A 106 -2.62 -5.35 4.93
CA GLY A 106 -2.95 -4.05 4.34
C GLY A 106 -4.39 -3.95 3.82
N THR A 107 -5.27 -4.88 4.20
CA THR A 107 -6.68 -4.85 3.82
C THR A 107 -7.50 -3.86 4.65
N ALA A 108 -6.87 -3.21 5.63
CA ALA A 108 -7.43 -2.09 6.35
C ALA A 108 -6.36 -1.03 6.64
N PHE A 109 -6.69 0.25 6.48
CA PHE A 109 -5.79 1.36 6.79
C PHE A 109 -6.53 2.62 7.28
N SER A 110 -5.83 3.50 7.98
CA SER A 110 -6.30 4.82 8.44
C SER A 110 -5.32 5.95 8.06
N GLY A 111 -5.60 7.18 8.53
CA GLY A 111 -4.71 8.37 8.37
C GLY A 111 -5.15 9.38 7.31
N ASP A 112 -6.03 8.98 6.39
CA ASP A 112 -6.67 9.84 5.39
C ASP A 112 -8.03 10.35 5.90
N ILE A 113 -8.00 11.41 6.73
CA ILE A 113 -9.09 12.24 7.34
C ILE A 113 -10.33 11.54 7.95
N ARG A 114 -10.66 10.31 7.58
CA ARG A 114 -11.94 9.64 7.80
C ARG A 114 -11.66 8.17 8.16
N GLY A 115 -11.84 7.83 9.45
CA GLY A 115 -11.96 6.45 9.95
C GLY A 115 -10.94 5.42 9.45
N ILE A 116 -11.37 4.16 9.53
CA ILE A 116 -10.68 3.00 8.94
C ILE A 116 -11.31 2.70 7.59
N TRP A 117 -10.47 2.51 6.58
CA TRP A 117 -10.82 2.10 5.22
C TRP A 117 -10.58 0.61 5.06
N GLU A 118 -11.63 -0.14 4.72
CA GLU A 118 -11.56 -1.59 4.57
C GLU A 118 -11.67 -2.01 3.12
N TYR A 119 -10.80 -2.93 2.73
CA TYR A 119 -10.77 -3.55 1.42
C TYR A 119 -12.08 -4.25 1.12
N SER A 120 -12.63 -3.99 -0.06
CA SER A 120 -13.91 -4.53 -0.50
C SER A 120 -13.78 -5.41 -1.74
N ASN A 121 -13.09 -4.94 -2.78
CA ASN A 121 -12.95 -5.65 -4.05
C ASN A 121 -11.61 -5.32 -4.72
N ASN A 122 -11.21 -6.13 -5.72
CA ASN A 122 -9.95 -5.99 -6.46
C ASN A 122 -10.07 -5.16 -7.75
N SER A 123 -11.27 -4.68 -8.08
CA SER A 123 -11.56 -3.88 -9.27
C SER A 123 -11.71 -2.41 -8.91
N SER A 124 -11.84 -1.52 -9.90
CA SER A 124 -12.32 -0.17 -9.60
C SER A 124 -13.79 -0.20 -9.14
N ASP A 125 -14.22 0.82 -8.39
CA ASP A 125 -15.64 0.99 -8.04
C ASP A 125 -16.43 1.22 -9.34
N ARG A 126 -17.60 0.61 -9.45
CA ARG A 126 -18.54 0.80 -10.57
C ARG A 126 -18.93 2.26 -10.83
N ARG A 127 -18.77 3.14 -9.83
CA ARG A 127 -19.03 4.59 -9.92
C ARG A 127 -17.84 5.37 -10.48
N SER A 128 -16.69 4.74 -10.67
CA SER A 128 -15.52 5.39 -11.25
C SER A 128 -15.77 5.74 -12.71
N GLN A 129 -15.43 6.99 -13.06
CA GLN A 129 -15.53 7.47 -14.42
C GLN A 129 -14.24 7.16 -15.18
N ALA A 130 -14.33 6.94 -16.50
CA ALA A 130 -13.20 6.57 -17.35
C ALA A 130 -12.00 7.53 -17.23
N ILE A 131 -12.25 8.83 -17.04
CA ILE A 131 -11.17 9.81 -16.83
C ILE A 131 -10.39 9.54 -15.54
N GLN A 132 -11.04 9.07 -14.48
CA GLN A 132 -10.39 8.75 -13.21
C GLN A 132 -9.46 7.55 -13.39
N ASP A 133 -9.90 6.53 -14.12
CA ASP A 133 -9.10 5.33 -14.39
C ASP A 133 -7.92 5.63 -15.30
N GLN A 134 -8.12 6.50 -16.30
CA GLN A 134 -7.03 7.03 -17.13
C GLN A 134 -5.99 7.73 -16.25
N LYS A 135 -6.41 8.61 -15.34
CA LYS A 135 -5.50 9.34 -14.44
C LYS A 135 -4.81 8.44 -13.41
N MET A 136 -5.45 7.36 -12.99
CA MET A 136 -4.80 6.32 -12.20
C MET A 136 -3.73 5.59 -13.01
N ALA A 137 -4.01 5.22 -14.26
CA ALA A 137 -3.03 4.60 -15.15
C ALA A 137 -1.83 5.52 -15.45
N GLU A 138 -2.06 6.82 -15.62
CA GLU A 138 -1.02 7.84 -15.73
C GLU A 138 -0.16 7.90 -14.46
N CYS A 139 -0.80 7.92 -13.27
CA CYS A 139 -0.10 7.93 -11.98
C CYS A 139 0.87 6.75 -11.82
N ILE A 140 0.42 5.56 -12.22
CA ILE A 140 1.20 4.32 -12.12
C ILE A 140 2.42 4.33 -13.05
N LYS A 141 2.34 5.02 -14.19
CA LYS A 141 3.44 5.14 -15.17
C LYS A 141 4.38 6.32 -14.90
N ALA A 142 3.99 7.27 -14.05
CA ALA A 142 4.78 8.44 -13.72
C ALA A 142 6.05 8.09 -12.90
N GLN A 143 7.15 8.79 -13.18
CA GLN A 143 8.47 8.56 -12.58
C GLN A 143 8.74 9.37 -11.29
N GLY A 144 7.91 10.37 -10.98
CA GLY A 144 8.05 11.24 -9.82
C GLY A 144 6.76 11.33 -9.01
N GLN A 145 6.66 12.29 -8.09
CA GLN A 145 5.39 12.57 -7.42
C GLN A 145 4.29 12.88 -8.45
N TYR A 146 3.10 12.38 -8.20
CA TYR A 146 1.94 12.57 -9.06
C TYR A 146 0.77 13.08 -8.25
N LEU A 147 0.12 14.11 -8.75
CA LEU A 147 -1.06 14.72 -8.16
C LEU A 147 -2.00 15.16 -9.26
N GLN A 148 -3.26 14.74 -9.17
CA GLN A 148 -4.37 15.27 -9.95
C GLN A 148 -5.57 15.48 -9.04
N LYS A 149 -6.32 16.56 -9.28
CA LYS A 149 -7.58 16.87 -8.60
C LYS A 149 -8.67 17.05 -9.63
N MET A 150 -9.86 16.55 -9.36
CA MET A 150 -11.03 16.70 -10.22
C MET A 150 -12.32 16.54 -9.41
N GLU A 151 -13.42 17.01 -9.98
CA GLU A 151 -14.75 16.68 -9.48
C GLU A 151 -15.21 15.34 -10.03
N GLY A 152 -16.01 14.61 -9.25
CA GLY A 152 -16.60 13.34 -9.61
C GLY A 152 -18.09 13.43 -9.89
N LEU A 153 -18.83 12.46 -9.37
CA LEU A 153 -20.28 12.41 -9.56
C LEU A 153 -21.00 13.46 -8.71
N SER A 154 -22.05 14.05 -9.29
CA SER A 154 -23.07 14.76 -8.51
C SER A 154 -24.02 13.73 -7.90
N LEU A 155 -23.99 13.62 -6.57
CA LEU A 155 -24.84 12.73 -5.79
C LEU A 155 -26.12 13.45 -5.38
N SER A 156 -27.25 12.78 -5.57
CA SER A 156 -28.54 13.23 -5.05
C SER A 156 -28.65 12.98 -3.55
N GLY A 157 -29.58 13.68 -2.90
CA GLY A 157 -29.78 13.64 -1.46
C GLY A 157 -30.60 14.84 -0.98
N ILE A 158 -30.64 15.04 0.33
CA ILE A 158 -31.26 16.22 0.92
C ILE A 158 -30.27 17.40 0.96
N ASP A 159 -30.80 18.61 1.05
CA ASP A 159 -29.98 19.80 1.28
C ASP A 159 -29.30 19.75 2.65
N PHE A 160 -28.09 20.32 2.72
CA PHE A 160 -27.46 20.56 4.03
C PHE A 160 -28.35 21.52 4.84
N PRO A 161 -28.46 21.33 6.17
CA PRO A 161 -29.17 22.27 7.02
C PRO A 161 -28.57 23.67 6.83
N SER A 162 -29.41 24.65 6.51
CA SER A 162 -29.01 26.04 6.54
C SER A 162 -28.81 26.43 8.01
N HIS A 163 -27.64 26.96 8.35
CA HIS A 163 -27.39 27.57 9.66
C HIS A 163 -28.00 28.96 9.74
#